data_AF-A0A352A723-F1
#
_entry.id   AF-A0A352A723-F1
#
_cell.length_a   1.000
_cell.length_b   1.000
_cell.length_c   1.000
_cell.angle_alpha   90.00
_cell.angle_beta   90.00
_cell.angle_gamma   90.00
#
_symmetry.space_group_name_H-M   'P 1'
#
loop_
_entity.id
_entity.type
_entity.pdbx_description
1 polymer ?
#
loop_
_entity_poly.entity_id
_entity_poly.type
_entity_poly.pdbx_seq_one_letter_code
_entity_poly.pdbx_strand_id
1 'polypeptide(L)'
;MKSLIKNRNAIFLWISRTVSKFGDSFESLALMYLVYDVTGSALAMSTVMIFSMIPNLLVSPFAGALVDRFNKKTILFISEIVRTITIFMIP
;
A
#
# COMPACT_ATOMS: atom_id res chain seq x y z
N MET A 1 -16.32 20.35 3.54
CA MET A 1 -15.26 19.83 4.46
C MET A 1 -15.70 19.75 5.93
N LYS A 2 -16.35 20.76 6.53
CA LYS A 2 -16.76 20.75 7.95
C LYS A 2 -17.68 19.56 8.36
N SER A 3 -18.44 18.97 7.44
CA SER A 3 -19.30 17.81 7.73
C SER A 3 -18.56 16.47 7.81
N LEU A 4 -17.39 16.32 7.17
CA LEU A 4 -16.60 15.08 7.21
C LEU A 4 -15.91 14.91 8.56
N ILE A 5 -15.42 16.00 9.14
CA ILE A 5 -14.74 16.03 10.45
C ILE A 5 -15.72 15.72 11.59
N LYS A 6 -17.03 15.91 11.38
CA LYS A 6 -18.05 15.56 12.38
C LYS A 6 -18.35 14.06 12.41
N ASN A 7 -17.96 13.32 11.37
CA ASN A 7 -18.22 11.88 11.28
C ASN A 7 -17.03 11.10 11.86
N ARG A 8 -17.27 10.44 13.00
CA ARG A 8 -16.27 9.64 13.72
C ARG A 8 -15.62 8.57 12.83
N ASN A 9 -16.38 7.94 11.93
CA ASN A 9 -15.86 6.92 11.01
C ASN A 9 -14.92 7.52 9.96
N ALA A 10 -15.21 8.73 9.48
CA ALA A 10 -14.33 9.42 8.55
C ALA A 10 -12.99 9.76 9.23
N ILE A 11 -13.02 10.27 10.47
CA ILE A 11 -11.79 10.53 11.25
C ILE A 11 -10.95 9.27 11.40
N PHE A 12 -11.54 8.14 11.78
CA PHE A 12 -10.79 6.88 11.89
C PHE A 12 -10.18 6.43 10.56
N LEU A 13 -10.93 6.57 9.46
CA LEU A 13 -10.41 6.26 8.13
C LEU A 13 -9.24 7.18 7.75
N TRP A 14 -9.33 8.47 8.09
CA TRP A 14 -8.24 9.43 7.85
C TRP A 14 -7.00 9.11 8.67
N ILE A 15 -7.15 8.80 9.96
CA ILE A 15 -6.03 8.46 10.83
C ILE A 15 -5.38 7.16 10.37
N SER A 16 -6.16 6.09 10.19
CA SER A 16 -5.63 4.80 9.73
C SER A 16 -4.91 4.94 8.39
N ARG A 17 -5.51 5.61 7.42
CA ARG A 17 -4.90 5.80 6.10
C ARG A 17 -3.65 6.67 6.14
N THR A 18 -3.60 7.67 7.01
CA THR A 18 -2.40 8.50 7.22
C THR A 18 -1.27 7.66 7.80
N VAL A 19 -1.56 6.86 8.84
CA VAL A 19 -0.56 5.97 9.44
C VAL A 19 -0.09 4.90 8.44
N SER A 20 -1.00 4.27 7.70
CA SER A 20 -0.66 3.30 6.65
C SER A 20 0.25 3.91 5.59
N LYS A 21 -0.05 5.14 5.13
CA LYS A 21 0.73 5.86 4.12
C LYS A 21 2.11 6.29 4.63
N PHE A 22 2.20 6.60 5.92
CA PHE A 22 3.48 6.86 6.56
C PHE A 22 4.33 5.57 6.59
N GLY A 23 3.72 4.44 6.96
CA GLY A 23 4.35 3.12 6.89
C GLY A 23 4.83 2.75 5.48
N ASP A 24 4.02 3.00 4.44
CA ASP A 24 4.40 2.78 3.03
C ASP A 24 5.71 3.51 2.67
N SER A 25 5.94 4.69 3.24
CA SER A 25 7.15 5.48 2.95
C SER A 25 8.40 4.83 3.56
N PHE A 26 8.29 4.29 4.77
CA PHE A 26 9.39 3.52 5.38
C PHE A 26 9.61 2.18 4.70
N GLU A 27 8.53 1.47 4.34
CA GLU A 27 8.59 0.24 3.56
C GLU A 27 9.35 0.46 2.25
N SER A 28 9.03 1.53 1.52
CA SER A 28 9.68 1.85 0.24
C SER A 28 11.18 2.09 0.41
N LEU A 29 11.57 2.84 1.45
CA LEU A 29 12.98 3.08 1.77
C LEU A 29 13.71 1.79 2.18
N ALA A 30 13.06 0.95 3.00
CA ALA A 30 13.61 -0.33 3.43
C ALA A 30 13.81 -1.29 2.26
N LEU A 31 12.82 -1.41 1.37
CA LEU A 31 12.90 -2.23 0.15
C LEU A 31 14.00 -1.74 -0.80
N MET A 32 14.11 -0.42 -0.99
CA MET A 32 15.18 0.17 -1.79
C MET A 32 16.55 -0.22 -1.25
N TYR A 33 16.73 -0.08 0.07
CA TYR A 33 17.97 -0.44 0.73
C TYR A 33 18.24 -1.95 0.68
N LEU A 34 17.24 -2.79 0.92
CA LEU A 34 17.36 -4.25 0.87
C LEU A 34 17.82 -4.74 -0.51
N VAL A 35 17.24 -4.22 -1.58
CA VAL A 35 17.67 -4.57 -2.94
C VAL A 35 19.12 -4.15 -3.16
N TYR A 36 19.51 -2.96 -2.68
CA TYR A 36 20.89 -2.52 -2.76
C TYR A 36 21.84 -3.39 -1.94
N ASP A 37 21.47 -3.78 -0.72
CA ASP A 37 22.27 -4.62 0.16
C ASP A 37 22.51 -6.01 -0.43
N VAL A 38 21.48 -6.61 -1.04
CA VAL A 38 21.57 -7.95 -1.66
C VAL A 38 22.30 -7.92 -3.01
N THR A 39 22.13 -6.86 -3.81
CA THR A 39 22.66 -6.80 -5.19
C THR A 39 23.94 -5.98 -5.35
N GLY A 40 24.24 -5.09 -4.41
CA GLY A 40 25.31 -4.09 -4.50
C GLY A 40 25.12 -3.01 -5.58
N SER A 41 23.99 -3.01 -6.31
CA SER A 41 23.81 -2.22 -7.54
C SER A 41 22.64 -1.25 -7.46
N ALA A 42 22.94 0.05 -7.63
CA ALA A 42 21.92 1.10 -7.73
C ALA A 42 21.04 0.95 -8.99
N LEU A 43 21.55 0.31 -10.05
CA LEU A 43 20.77 0.00 -11.25
C LEU A 43 19.73 -1.09 -10.98
N ALA A 44 20.09 -2.13 -10.21
CA ALA A 44 19.15 -3.16 -9.81
C ALA A 44 18.03 -2.60 -8.90
N MET A 45 18.40 -1.73 -7.95
CA MET A 45 17.43 -1.04 -7.09
C MET A 45 16.40 -0.22 -7.88
N SER A 46 16.86 0.64 -8.80
CA SER A 46 15.98 1.51 -9.58
C SER A 46 15.11 0.73 -10.58
N THR A 47 15.64 -0.32 -11.20
CA THR A 47 14.86 -1.18 -12.10
C THR A 47 13.74 -1.89 -11.34
N VAL A 48 14.02 -2.54 -10.21
CA VAL A 48 12.98 -3.21 -9.39
C VAL A 48 11.88 -2.22 -8.99
N MET A 49 12.23 -0.99 -8.62
CA MET A 49 11.23 0.04 -8.28
C MET A 49 10.36 0.43 -9.48
N ILE A 50 10.91 0.56 -10.68
CA ILE A 50 10.12 0.83 -11.89
C ILE A 50 9.16 -0.34 -12.17
N PHE A 51 9.67 -1.58 -12.07
CA PHE A 51 8.87 -2.78 -12.31
C PHE A 51 7.76 -2.97 -11.26
N SER A 52 7.89 -2.41 -10.05
CA SER A 52 6.86 -2.45 -9.01
C SER A 52 5.55 -1.74 -9.41
N MET A 53 5.59 -0.84 -10.39
CA MET A 53 4.40 -0.15 -10.90
C MET A 53 3.55 -1.03 -11.82
N ILE A 54 4.15 -2.02 -12.49
CA ILE A 54 3.45 -2.84 -13.48
C ILE A 54 2.32 -3.66 -12.84
N PRO A 55 2.54 -4.38 -11.71
CA PRO A 55 1.46 -5.06 -11.02
C PRO A 55 0.33 -4.11 -10.63
N ASN A 56 0.65 -2.90 -10.17
CA ASN A 56 -0.36 -1.92 -9.77
C ASN A 56 -1.24 -1.50 -10.96
N LEU A 57 -0.61 -1.20 -12.10
CA LEU A 57 -1.30 -0.82 -13.32
C LEU A 57 -2.24 -1.93 -13.80
N LEU A 58 -1.75 -3.17 -13.84
CA LEU A 58 -2.52 -4.33 -14.30
C LEU A 58 -3.67 -4.68 -13.36
N VAL A 59 -3.47 -4.57 -12.05
CA VAL A 59 -4.49 -4.94 -11.04
C VAL A 59 -5.53 -3.84 -10.84
N SER A 60 -5.19 -2.57 -11.06
CA SER A 60 -6.09 -1.42 -10.81
C SER A 60 -7.49 -1.50 -11.45
N PRO A 61 -7.68 -1.88 -12.73
CA PRO A 61 -9.03 -1.99 -13.31
C PRO A 61 -9.86 -3.11 -12.66
N PHE A 62 -9.23 -4.25 -12.32
CA PHE A 62 -9.91 -5.36 -11.66
C PHE A 62 -10.28 -4.99 -10.22
N ALA A 63 -9.39 -4.29 -9.51
CA ALA A 63 -9.63 -3.80 -8.17
C ALA A 63 -10.83 -2.85 -8.12
N GLY A 64 -10.97 -1.94 -9.11
CA GLY A 64 -12.13 -1.05 -9.23
C GLY A 64 -13.44 -1.82 -9.37
N ALA A 65 -13.49 -2.77 -10.31
CA ALA A 65 -14.67 -3.62 -10.52
C ALA A 65 -15.01 -4.47 -9.27
N LEU A 66 -14.01 -4.91 -8.52
CA LEU A 66 -14.19 -5.65 -7.28
C LEU A 66 -14.77 -4.76 -6.16
N VAL A 67 -14.25 -3.53 -6.02
CA VAL A 67 -14.70 -2.56 -5.00
C VAL A 67 -16.14 -2.11 -5.22
N ASP A 68 -16.60 -2.08 -6.46
CA ASP A 68 -17.98 -1.74 -6.78
C ASP A 68 -18.97 -2.86 -6.48
N ARG A 69 -18.52 -4.14 -6.50
CA ARG A 69 -19.37 -5.31 -6.26
C ARG A 69 -19.48 -5.73 -4.80
N PHE A 70 -18.47 -5.45 -3.99
CA PHE A 70 -18.41 -5.92 -2.60
C PHE A 70 -18.51 -4.78 -1.58
N ASN A 71 -18.69 -5.14 -0.30
CA ASN A 71 -18.71 -4.15 0.77
C ASN A 71 -17.33 -3.49 0.93
N LYS A 72 -17.27 -2.18 0.64
CA LYS A 72 -16.06 -1.36 0.70
C LYS A 72 -15.31 -1.47 2.02
N LYS A 73 -16.03 -1.60 3.15
CA LYS A 73 -15.42 -1.73 4.48
C LYS A 73 -14.69 -3.07 4.63
N THR A 74 -15.30 -4.16 4.15
CA THR A 74 -14.70 -5.49 4.18
C THR A 74 -13.47 -5.55 3.29
N ILE A 75 -13.54 -4.98 2.08
CA ILE A 75 -12.40 -4.96 1.16
C ILE A 75 -11.23 -4.18 1.78
N LEU A 76 -11.50 -3.00 2.33
CA LEU A 76 -10.47 -2.17 2.97
C LEU A 76 -9.77 -2.92 4.11
N PHE A 77 -10.53 -3.63 4.94
CA PHE A 77 -9.99 -4.42 6.04
C PHE A 77 -9.15 -5.61 5.54
N ILE A 78 -9.65 -6.37 4.57
CA ILE A 78 -8.92 -7.50 3.99
C ILE A 78 -7.63 -7.03 3.30
N SER A 79 -7.68 -5.93 2.54
CA SER A 79 -6.50 -5.40 1.87
C SER A 79 -5.40 -4.97 2.84
N GLU A 80 -5.77 -4.38 3.98
CA GLU A 80 -4.80 -3.98 5.00
C GLU A 80 -4.18 -5.20 5.70
N ILE A 81 -4.98 -6.25 5.97
CA ILE A 81 -4.45 -7.51 6.50
C ILE A 81 -3.48 -8.17 5.52
N VAL A 82 -3.88 -8.30 4.25
CA VAL A 82 -3.02 -8.88 3.22
C VAL A 82 -1.71 -8.11 3.09
N ARG A 83 -1.78 -6.77 3.05
CA ARG A 83 -0.59 -5.92 3.02
C ARG A 83 0.32 -6.17 4.22
N THR A 84 -0.26 -6.17 5.43
CA THR A 84 0.51 -6.38 6.68
C THR A 84 1.22 -7.72 6.67
N ILE A 85 0.54 -8.79 6.24
CA ILE A 85 1.13 -10.13 6.13
C ILE A 85 2.27 -10.14 5.12
N THR A 86 2.08 -9.54 3.94
CA THR A 86 3.12 -9.47 2.91
C THR A 86 4.36 -8.73 3.42
N ILE A 87 4.18 -7.57 4.06
CA ILE A 87 5.30 -6.80 4.63
C ILE A 87 6.03 -7.62 5.70
N PHE A 88 5.30 -8.33 6.56
CA PHE A 88 5.90 -9.15 7.60
C PHE A 88 6.68 -10.36 7.06
N MET A 89 6.40 -10.80 5.84
CA MET A 89 7.18 -11.84 5.16
C MET A 89 8.48 -11.31 4.54
N ILE A 90 8.63 -9.99 4.37
CA ILE A 90 9.87 -9.39 3.86
C ILE A 90 10.92 -9.48 4.98
N PRO A 91 12.07 -10.11 4.72
CA PRO A 91 13.14 -10.27 5.72
C PRO A 91 13.85 -8.94 6.03
#